data_AF-A0A941Y3C7-F1
#
_entry.id   AF-A0A941Y3C7-F1
#
_cell.length_a   1.000
_cell.length_b   1.000
_cell.length_c   1.000
_cell.angle_alpha   90.00
_cell.angle_beta   90.00
_cell.angle_gamma   90.00
#
_symmetry.space_group_name_H-M   'P 1'
#
loop_
_entity.id
_entity.type
_entity.pdbx_description
1 polymer ?
#
loop_
_entity_poly.entity_id
_entity_poly.type
_entity_poly.pdbx_seq_one_letter_code
_entity_poly.pdbx_strand_id
1 'polypeptide(L)'
;MMHVTDDVTSSKSGSASRLSRPGGVVIGTALSSDTFTPAQLADALTAAVTTQSASAQRFNDCFGRSLNDVVDALGRVRQAGDPDQVIDLAPRELCAAGLFERVILSRVRGSAWRIADVYVARPDGQVALHVDGLVEQLDIALVSPLVEAEVVRRRLPALVHDARRESRVCRQLMERTGTTEYVVAPVVADASVIALIHADRPADGRALSAIDRDLLRMFADGVGLIYERAGIAERAARQAQTIAQACDAAVRSLGAVPATPALRFGATAVQPVPAATRELAEPPREHSRLSRLTSREREVLALLASGATNSQLADRLTVAESTVKSHVKHILHKLGAGNRAAAIACYLGESKAENRRSR
;
A
#
# COMPACT_ATOMS: atom_id res chain seq x y z
N MET A 1 -48.88 -82.82 -26.52
CA MET A 1 -48.32 -83.61 -25.41
C MET A 1 -47.77 -82.60 -24.41
N MET A 2 -48.45 -82.44 -23.28
CA MET A 2 -48.09 -81.53 -22.19
C MET A 2 -46.69 -81.84 -21.67
N HIS A 3 -45.91 -80.81 -21.34
CA HIS A 3 -45.10 -80.81 -20.11
C HIS A 3 -44.84 -79.36 -19.68
N VAL A 4 -45.44 -79.03 -18.53
CA VAL A 4 -45.15 -77.87 -17.69
C VAL A 4 -44.11 -78.32 -16.67
N THR A 5 -43.06 -77.52 -16.48
CA THR A 5 -42.38 -77.36 -15.19
C THR A 5 -41.74 -75.98 -15.15
N ASP A 6 -42.09 -75.22 -14.12
CA ASP A 6 -41.47 -73.97 -13.67
C ASP A 6 -39.96 -74.14 -13.40
N ASP A 7 -39.16 -73.07 -13.49
CA ASP A 7 -38.85 -72.22 -12.33
C ASP A 7 -37.66 -71.24 -12.57
N VAL A 8 -37.75 -70.11 -11.88
CA VAL A 8 -36.74 -69.12 -11.45
C VAL A 8 -35.85 -68.35 -12.45
N THR A 9 -36.03 -67.03 -12.38
CA THR A 9 -35.24 -65.90 -12.89
C THR A 9 -34.04 -65.53 -12.00
N SER A 10 -32.91 -65.11 -12.57
CA SER A 10 -32.08 -63.96 -12.11
C SER A 10 -30.82 -63.83 -12.97
N SER A 11 -30.71 -62.79 -13.81
CA SER A 11 -30.18 -61.44 -13.54
C SER A 11 -28.64 -61.33 -13.68
N LYS A 12 -28.25 -60.59 -14.72
CA LYS A 12 -26.89 -60.14 -15.03
C LYS A 12 -26.56 -58.93 -14.16
N SER A 13 -25.37 -58.88 -13.57
CA SER A 13 -24.74 -57.64 -13.14
C SER A 13 -23.31 -57.55 -13.67
N GLY A 14 -23.09 -56.67 -14.64
CA GLY A 14 -21.77 -56.20 -15.05
C GLY A 14 -21.37 -55.00 -14.20
N SER A 15 -20.19 -55.06 -13.60
CA SER A 15 -19.62 -53.96 -12.81
C SER A 15 -18.98 -52.90 -13.71
N ALA A 16 -19.41 -51.64 -13.56
CA ALA A 16 -18.71 -50.46 -14.05
C ALA A 16 -18.50 -49.45 -12.92
N SER A 17 -17.23 -49.13 -12.67
CA SER A 17 -16.62 -47.88 -12.18
C SER A 17 -17.13 -47.17 -10.90
N ARG A 18 -16.18 -46.81 -10.01
CA ARG A 18 -16.35 -45.67 -9.08
C ARG A 18 -15.18 -44.67 -9.21
N LEU A 19 -15.49 -43.50 -9.76
CA LEU A 19 -14.80 -42.23 -9.50
C LEU A 19 -15.55 -41.53 -8.37
N SER A 20 -14.88 -41.24 -7.26
CA SER A 20 -15.42 -40.44 -6.14
C SER A 20 -15.04 -38.96 -6.31
N ARG A 21 -16.04 -38.08 -6.31
CA ARG A 21 -15.92 -36.63 -6.07
C ARG A 21 -16.22 -36.34 -4.58
N PRO A 22 -15.46 -35.49 -3.88
CA PRO A 22 -15.82 -35.06 -2.52
C PRO A 22 -16.73 -33.82 -2.59
N GLY A 23 -17.91 -33.88 -1.96
CA GLY A 23 -18.85 -32.75 -1.86
C GLY A 23 -20.33 -33.08 -2.07
N GLY A 24 -20.67 -34.31 -2.45
CA GLY A 24 -22.05 -34.80 -2.39
C GLY A 24 -22.34 -35.36 -1.01
N VAL A 25 -23.41 -34.90 -0.36
CA VAL A 25 -24.02 -35.63 0.75
C VAL A 25 -24.38 -37.02 0.21
N VAL A 26 -23.64 -38.04 0.61
CA VAL A 26 -24.01 -39.43 0.34
C VAL A 26 -25.16 -39.75 1.28
N ILE A 27 -26.40 -39.60 0.79
CA ILE A 27 -27.55 -40.25 1.41
C ILE A 27 -27.39 -41.73 1.10
N GLY A 28 -26.62 -42.41 1.95
CA GLY A 28 -26.43 -43.84 1.91
C GLY A 28 -27.77 -44.54 2.05
N THR A 29 -28.11 -45.31 1.03
CA THR A 29 -29.26 -46.20 0.96
C THR A 29 -29.26 -47.21 2.11
N ALA A 30 -29.98 -46.87 3.17
CA ALA A 30 -30.72 -47.83 3.97
C ALA A 30 -32.21 -47.51 3.78
N LEU A 31 -32.76 -47.87 2.61
CA LEU A 31 -34.20 -47.93 2.41
C LEU A 31 -34.72 -49.17 3.13
N SER A 32 -34.71 -49.13 4.46
CA SER A 32 -35.75 -49.81 5.22
C SER A 32 -37.03 -49.02 4.96
N SER A 33 -38.09 -49.72 4.60
CA SER A 33 -39.41 -49.18 4.28
C SER A 33 -40.11 -48.61 5.52
N ASP A 34 -39.54 -47.59 6.12
CA ASP A 34 -40.19 -46.79 7.15
C ASP A 34 -40.81 -45.57 6.48
N THR A 35 -42.11 -45.66 6.21
CA THR A 35 -42.90 -44.52 5.76
C THR A 35 -42.94 -43.52 6.90
N PHE A 36 -42.11 -42.47 6.83
CA PHE A 36 -42.16 -41.37 7.80
C PHE A 36 -43.60 -40.84 7.87
N THR A 37 -44.16 -40.80 9.07
CA THR A 37 -45.46 -40.16 9.29
C THR A 37 -45.33 -38.65 9.00
N PRO A 38 -46.42 -37.98 8.58
CA PRO A 38 -46.40 -36.52 8.39
C PRO A 38 -45.90 -35.76 9.62
N ALA A 39 -46.13 -36.28 10.83
CA ALA A 39 -45.61 -35.72 12.08
C ALA A 39 -44.07 -35.84 12.18
N GLN A 40 -43.50 -37.01 11.89
CA GLN A 40 -42.04 -37.21 11.92
C GLN A 40 -41.31 -36.37 10.87
N LEU A 41 -41.91 -36.15 9.68
CA LEU A 41 -41.35 -35.26 8.67
C LEU A 41 -41.42 -33.79 9.11
N ALA A 42 -42.53 -33.37 9.74
CA ALA A 42 -42.68 -32.01 10.29
C ALA A 42 -41.69 -31.73 11.42
N ASP A 43 -41.48 -32.69 12.31
CA ASP A 43 -40.49 -32.59 13.40
C ASP A 43 -39.06 -32.52 12.83
N ALA A 44 -38.74 -33.34 11.83
CA ALA A 44 -37.43 -33.31 11.17
C ALA A 44 -37.17 -31.99 10.43
N LEU A 45 -38.17 -31.44 9.74
CA LEU A 45 -38.07 -30.13 9.08
C LEU A 45 -37.92 -28.99 10.10
N THR A 46 -38.65 -29.04 11.22
CA THR A 46 -38.53 -28.05 12.30
C THR A 46 -37.15 -28.12 12.95
N ALA A 47 -36.64 -29.33 13.21
CA ALA A 47 -35.28 -29.55 13.70
C ALA A 47 -34.21 -29.04 12.72
N ALA A 48 -34.40 -29.24 11.42
CA ALA A 48 -33.50 -28.72 10.39
C ALA A 48 -33.51 -27.18 10.32
N VAL A 49 -34.70 -26.55 10.34
CA VAL A 49 -34.85 -25.09 10.30
C VAL A 49 -34.28 -24.43 11.56
N THR A 50 -34.51 -25.01 12.73
CA THR A 50 -33.94 -24.51 14.00
C THR A 50 -32.42 -24.66 14.03
N THR A 51 -31.88 -25.78 13.55
CA THR A 51 -30.42 -25.98 13.42
C THR A 51 -29.80 -25.00 12.41
N GLN A 52 -30.47 -24.74 11.29
CA GLN A 52 -30.03 -23.76 10.30
C GLN A 52 -30.04 -22.34 10.87
N SER A 53 -31.11 -21.97 11.59
CA SER A 53 -31.25 -20.66 12.24
C SER A 53 -30.18 -20.45 13.31
N ALA A 54 -29.94 -21.45 14.16
CA ALA A 54 -28.89 -21.39 15.19
C ALA A 54 -27.47 -21.34 14.60
N SER A 55 -27.24 -21.98 13.44
CA SER A 55 -25.96 -21.91 12.74
C SER A 55 -25.76 -20.56 12.05
N ALA A 56 -26.82 -19.99 11.46
CA ALA A 56 -26.80 -18.63 10.91
C ALA A 56 -26.57 -17.56 11.99
N GLN A 57 -27.21 -17.70 13.15
CA GLN A 57 -27.00 -16.80 14.30
C GLN A 57 -25.54 -16.85 14.77
N ARG A 58 -25.00 -18.06 15.03
CA ARG A 58 -23.60 -18.23 15.44
C ARG A 58 -22.62 -17.69 14.41
N PHE A 59 -22.89 -17.91 13.13
CA PHE A 59 -22.10 -17.35 12.04
C PHE A 59 -22.11 -15.82 12.06
N ASN A 60 -23.29 -15.20 12.20
CA ASN A 60 -23.45 -13.75 12.25
C ASN A 60 -22.74 -13.14 13.46
N ASP A 61 -22.84 -13.79 14.63
CA ASP A 61 -22.16 -13.36 15.85
C ASP A 61 -20.63 -13.47 15.70
N CYS A 62 -20.13 -14.57 15.13
CA CYS A 62 -18.70 -14.73 14.83
C CYS A 62 -18.20 -13.68 13.84
N PHE A 63 -18.94 -13.44 12.76
CA PHE A 63 -18.60 -12.43 11.75
C PHE A 63 -18.59 -11.02 12.36
N GLY A 64 -19.60 -10.67 13.17
CA GLY A 64 -19.67 -9.40 13.86
C GLY A 64 -18.49 -9.17 14.80
N ARG A 65 -18.06 -10.20 15.54
CA ARG A 65 -16.84 -10.14 16.36
C ARG A 65 -15.59 -9.89 15.50
N SER A 66 -15.37 -10.71 14.47
CA SER A 66 -14.19 -10.55 13.58
C SER A 66 -14.16 -9.19 12.89
N LEU A 67 -15.31 -8.61 12.56
CA LEU A 67 -15.40 -7.27 12.01
C LEU A 67 -14.98 -6.21 13.04
N ASN A 68 -15.45 -6.31 14.29
CA ASN A 68 -15.04 -5.42 15.38
C ASN A 68 -13.53 -5.54 15.64
N ASP A 69 -12.99 -6.75 15.66
CA ASP A 69 -11.55 -6.99 15.84
C ASP A 69 -10.70 -6.32 14.75
N VAL A 70 -11.17 -6.35 13.49
CA VAL A 70 -10.56 -5.63 12.37
C VAL A 70 -10.63 -4.11 12.55
N VAL A 71 -11.78 -3.58 12.97
CA VAL A 71 -11.96 -2.14 13.22
C VAL A 71 -11.07 -1.68 14.36
N ASP A 72 -10.96 -2.46 15.43
CA ASP A 72 -10.09 -2.17 16.58
C ASP A 72 -8.62 -2.20 16.19
N ALA A 73 -8.20 -3.18 15.37
CA ALA A 73 -6.86 -3.22 14.81
C ALA A 73 -6.55 -1.97 13.97
N LEU A 74 -7.47 -1.56 13.09
CA LEU A 74 -7.35 -0.30 12.35
C LEU A 74 -7.28 0.92 13.30
N GLY A 75 -8.05 0.90 14.40
CA GLY A 75 -8.01 1.92 15.44
C GLY A 75 -6.65 2.07 16.11
N ARG A 76 -5.92 0.95 16.30
CA ARG A 76 -4.53 0.94 16.81
C ARG A 76 -3.53 1.41 15.77
N VAL A 77 -3.60 0.92 14.53
CA VAL A 77 -2.76 1.38 13.40
C VAL A 77 -2.91 2.89 13.18
N ARG A 78 -4.11 3.43 13.37
CA ARG A 78 -4.43 4.86 13.23
C ARG A 78 -3.61 5.77 14.14
N GLN A 79 -3.05 5.25 15.25
CA GLN A 79 -2.24 6.01 16.20
C GLN A 79 -0.79 6.22 15.74
N ALA A 80 -0.38 5.59 14.63
CA ALA A 80 0.92 5.80 14.03
C ALA A 80 1.14 7.29 13.65
N GLY A 81 2.37 7.79 13.89
CA GLY A 81 2.70 9.20 13.70
C GLY A 81 3.06 9.57 12.26
N ASP A 82 3.48 8.60 11.45
CA ASP A 82 3.94 8.80 10.09
C ASP A 82 3.53 7.62 9.17
N PRO A 83 3.61 7.78 7.84
CA PRO A 83 3.18 6.75 6.89
C PRO A 83 3.95 5.43 6.98
N ASP A 84 5.24 5.46 7.30
CA ASP A 84 6.05 4.24 7.37
C ASP A 84 5.64 3.41 8.58
N GLN A 85 5.42 4.05 9.73
CA GLN A 85 4.87 3.40 10.92
C GLN A 85 3.50 2.78 10.68
N VAL A 86 2.63 3.40 9.88
CA VAL A 86 1.31 2.84 9.53
C VAL A 86 1.47 1.47 8.86
N ILE A 87 2.37 1.37 7.89
CA ILE A 87 2.57 0.14 7.13
C ILE A 87 3.25 -0.93 7.99
N ASP A 88 4.24 -0.55 8.79
CA ASP A 88 5.02 -1.50 9.59
C ASP A 88 4.20 -2.05 10.78
N LEU A 89 3.28 -1.25 11.35
CA LEU A 89 2.40 -1.71 12.44
C LEU A 89 1.23 -2.55 11.96
N ALA A 90 0.72 -2.31 10.75
CA ALA A 90 -0.46 -2.99 10.21
C ALA A 90 -0.43 -4.52 10.33
N PRO A 91 0.62 -5.25 9.90
CA PRO A 91 0.61 -6.71 9.97
C PRO A 91 0.59 -7.23 11.42
N ARG A 92 1.29 -6.55 12.34
CA ARG A 92 1.30 -6.90 13.76
C ARG A 92 -0.09 -6.75 14.38
N GLU A 93 -0.75 -5.62 14.14
CA GLU A 93 -2.06 -5.33 14.71
C GLU A 93 -3.16 -6.25 14.16
N LEU A 94 -3.08 -6.63 12.89
CA LEU A 94 -3.97 -7.63 12.30
C LEU A 94 -3.74 -9.03 12.87
N CYS A 95 -2.47 -9.42 13.06
CA CYS A 95 -2.12 -10.70 13.67
C CYS A 95 -2.61 -10.76 15.13
N ALA A 96 -2.46 -9.64 15.88
CA ALA A 96 -2.90 -9.52 17.26
C ALA A 96 -4.44 -9.54 17.41
N ALA A 97 -5.18 -9.20 16.36
CA ALA A 97 -6.63 -9.32 16.33
C ALA A 97 -7.12 -10.77 16.34
N GLY A 98 -6.23 -11.76 16.11
CA GLY A 98 -6.56 -13.18 16.20
C GLY A 98 -7.34 -13.74 15.01
N LEU A 99 -7.61 -12.94 13.98
CA LEU A 99 -8.24 -13.43 12.75
C LEU A 99 -7.33 -14.38 11.97
N PHE A 100 -6.03 -14.09 11.99
CA PHE A 100 -5.01 -14.83 11.27
C PHE A 100 -3.85 -15.13 12.22
N GLU A 101 -3.31 -16.33 12.12
CA GLU A 101 -2.19 -16.75 12.96
C GLU A 101 -0.86 -16.23 12.41
N ARG A 102 -0.81 -15.97 11.11
CA ARG A 102 0.34 -15.36 10.48
C ARG A 102 -0.09 -14.31 9.49
N VAL A 103 0.61 -13.18 9.53
CA VAL A 103 0.41 -12.05 8.63
C VAL A 103 1.77 -11.62 8.07
N ILE A 104 1.86 -11.53 6.75
CA ILE A 104 3.07 -11.20 6.02
C ILE A 104 2.84 -9.85 5.35
N LEU A 105 3.74 -8.91 5.60
CA LEU A 105 3.81 -7.66 4.87
C LEU A 105 4.81 -7.77 3.75
N SER A 106 4.39 -7.36 2.57
CA SER A 106 5.25 -7.21 1.41
C SER A 106 5.19 -5.78 0.87
N ARG A 107 6.35 -5.19 0.57
CA ARG A 107 6.42 -3.84 -0.03
C ARG A 107 6.44 -3.96 -1.55
N VAL A 108 5.67 -3.10 -2.24
CA VAL A 108 5.62 -3.03 -3.71
C VAL A 108 6.38 -1.80 -4.18
N ARG A 109 7.32 -1.99 -5.12
CA ARG A 109 8.09 -0.90 -5.73
C ARG A 109 8.17 -1.11 -7.23
N GLY A 110 7.45 -0.28 -7.99
CA GLY A 110 7.39 -0.38 -9.44
C GLY A 110 6.82 -1.73 -9.88
N SER A 111 7.60 -2.52 -10.61
CA SER A 111 7.23 -3.85 -11.10
C SER A 111 7.76 -5.00 -10.24
N ALA A 112 8.20 -4.73 -9.01
CA ALA A 112 8.70 -5.75 -8.10
C ALA A 112 8.02 -5.63 -6.72
N TRP A 113 7.98 -6.76 -6.01
CA TRP A 113 7.57 -6.83 -4.62
C TRP A 113 8.59 -7.60 -3.80
N ARG A 114 8.71 -7.25 -2.53
CA ARG A 114 9.60 -7.93 -1.57
C ARG A 114 8.86 -8.20 -0.28
N ILE A 115 9.17 -9.33 0.34
CA ILE A 115 8.72 -9.62 1.71
C ILE A 115 9.47 -8.67 2.65
N ALA A 116 8.74 -7.94 3.48
CA ALA A 116 9.28 -7.01 4.45
C ALA A 116 9.28 -7.62 5.85
N ASP A 117 8.12 -8.07 6.32
CA ASP A 117 7.94 -8.54 7.69
C ASP A 117 6.97 -9.73 7.73
N VAL A 118 7.20 -10.63 8.68
CA VAL A 118 6.34 -11.80 8.94
C VAL A 118 6.02 -11.83 10.41
N TYR A 119 4.75 -11.69 10.76
CA TYR A 119 4.27 -11.76 12.13
C TYR A 119 3.51 -13.06 12.35
N VAL A 120 3.77 -13.71 13.48
CA VAL A 120 3.13 -14.96 13.87
C VAL A 120 2.58 -14.83 15.29
N ALA A 121 1.32 -15.23 15.46
CA ALA A 121 0.65 -15.36 16.75
C ALA A 121 1.22 -16.58 17.49
N ARG A 122 1.58 -16.37 18.75
CA ARG A 122 2.06 -17.41 19.64
C ARG A 122 0.91 -17.98 20.47
N PRO A 123 1.02 -19.22 20.97
CA PRO A 123 0.00 -19.82 21.83
C PRO A 123 -0.27 -19.06 23.14
N ASP A 124 0.67 -18.24 23.59
CA ASP A 124 0.55 -17.38 24.78
C ASP A 124 -0.20 -16.06 24.50
N GLY A 125 -0.72 -15.87 23.27
CA GLY A 125 -1.42 -14.67 22.84
C GLY A 125 -0.49 -13.52 22.42
N GLN A 126 0.83 -13.68 22.48
CA GLN A 126 1.76 -12.68 21.98
C GLN A 126 1.94 -12.78 20.47
N VAL A 127 2.28 -11.66 19.82
CA VAL A 127 2.67 -11.63 18.42
C VAL A 127 4.17 -11.41 18.32
N ALA A 128 4.85 -12.29 17.60
CA ALA A 128 6.28 -12.20 17.37
C ALA A 128 6.60 -11.94 15.90
N LEU A 129 7.59 -11.09 15.66
CA LEU A 129 8.23 -10.95 14.36
C LEU A 129 9.08 -12.20 14.10
N HIS A 130 8.85 -12.87 12.99
CA HIS A 130 9.60 -14.04 12.54
C HIS A 130 10.67 -13.60 11.54
N VAL A 131 11.94 -13.64 11.95
CA VAL A 131 13.08 -13.06 11.21
C VAL A 131 13.95 -14.14 10.54
N ASP A 132 13.74 -15.44 10.83
CA ASP A 132 14.63 -16.53 10.41
C ASP A 132 14.72 -16.69 8.88
N GLY A 133 15.70 -16.04 8.24
CA GLY A 133 16.08 -16.21 6.83
C GLY A 133 15.05 -15.78 5.78
N LEU A 134 13.77 -15.58 6.15
CA LEU A 134 12.69 -15.20 5.23
C LEU A 134 12.87 -13.80 4.62
N VAL A 135 13.44 -12.86 5.37
CA VAL A 135 13.50 -11.41 5.06
C VAL A 135 14.76 -11.02 4.25
N GLU A 136 15.56 -12.00 3.79
CA GLU A 136 16.62 -11.72 2.81
C GLU A 136 16.08 -10.93 1.61
N GLN A 137 16.85 -9.97 1.11
CA GLN A 137 16.45 -9.04 0.05
C GLN A 137 16.19 -9.77 -1.29
N LEU A 138 15.00 -10.36 -1.42
CA LEU A 138 14.54 -10.99 -2.64
C LEU A 138 13.47 -10.12 -3.30
N ASP A 139 13.84 -9.48 -4.40
CA ASP A 139 12.90 -8.74 -5.25
C ASP A 139 12.24 -9.71 -6.23
N ILE A 140 10.94 -9.93 -6.07
CA ILE A 140 10.12 -10.81 -6.89
C ILE A 140 9.43 -9.95 -7.95
N ALA A 141 9.63 -10.26 -9.23
CA ALA A 141 9.02 -9.52 -10.32
C ALA A 141 7.49 -9.76 -10.37
N LEU A 142 6.70 -8.69 -10.47
CA LEU A 142 5.25 -8.72 -10.64
C LEU A 142 4.89 -9.03 -12.10
N VAL A 143 5.09 -10.28 -12.51
CA VAL A 143 4.86 -10.74 -13.88
C VAL A 143 3.66 -11.70 -13.91
N SER A 144 2.84 -11.61 -14.95
CA SER A 144 1.76 -12.58 -15.19
C SER A 144 2.37 -13.99 -15.39
N PRO A 145 1.76 -15.05 -14.84
CA PRO A 145 0.41 -15.11 -14.27
C PRO A 145 0.37 -15.06 -12.74
N LEU A 146 1.38 -14.51 -12.05
CA LEU A 146 1.44 -14.56 -10.58
C LEU A 146 0.18 -14.01 -9.90
N VAL A 147 -0.26 -14.66 -8.82
CA VAL A 147 -1.40 -14.20 -8.02
C VAL A 147 -1.17 -12.76 -7.55
N GLU A 148 0.02 -12.46 -7.03
CA GLU A 148 0.39 -11.12 -6.57
C GLU A 148 0.37 -10.10 -7.72
N ALA A 149 0.78 -10.50 -8.94
CA ALA A 149 0.71 -9.62 -10.10
C ALA A 149 -0.74 -9.31 -10.52
N GLU A 150 -1.65 -10.28 -10.44
CA GLU A 150 -3.09 -10.07 -10.66
C GLU A 150 -3.71 -9.18 -9.57
N VAL A 151 -3.34 -9.40 -8.30
CA VAL A 151 -3.79 -8.61 -7.15
C VAL A 151 -3.36 -7.16 -7.29
N VAL A 152 -2.09 -6.91 -7.66
CA VAL A 152 -1.59 -5.56 -7.92
C VAL A 152 -2.30 -4.92 -9.11
N ARG A 153 -2.45 -5.65 -10.22
CA ARG A 153 -3.06 -5.10 -11.45
C ARG A 153 -4.54 -4.77 -11.26
N ARG A 154 -5.31 -5.67 -10.65
CA ARG A 154 -6.76 -5.52 -10.47
C ARG A 154 -7.13 -4.74 -9.22
N ARG A 155 -6.21 -4.60 -8.27
CA ARG A 155 -6.44 -4.01 -6.94
C ARG A 155 -7.55 -4.72 -6.17
N LEU A 156 -7.66 -6.03 -6.37
CA LEU A 156 -8.65 -6.89 -5.71
C LEU A 156 -7.92 -7.96 -4.90
N PRO A 157 -8.49 -8.37 -3.76
CA PRO A 157 -7.90 -9.42 -2.95
C PRO A 157 -8.04 -10.78 -3.66
N ALA A 158 -7.20 -11.74 -3.29
CA ALA A 158 -7.28 -13.12 -3.75
C ALA A 158 -7.26 -14.10 -2.58
N LEU A 159 -7.87 -15.26 -2.80
CA LEU A 159 -7.84 -16.41 -1.91
C LEU A 159 -7.24 -17.58 -2.69
N VAL A 160 -6.21 -18.21 -2.13
CA VAL A 160 -5.52 -19.37 -2.70
C VAL A 160 -5.78 -20.55 -1.77
N HIS A 161 -6.57 -21.52 -2.24
CA HIS A 161 -6.97 -22.70 -1.45
C HIS A 161 -5.92 -23.81 -1.37
N ASP A 162 -5.13 -23.99 -2.44
CA ASP A 162 -4.07 -25.00 -2.51
C ASP A 162 -2.89 -24.43 -3.28
N ALA A 163 -1.95 -23.85 -2.52
CA ALA A 163 -0.75 -23.25 -3.07
C ALA A 163 0.14 -24.26 -3.82
N ARG A 164 0.08 -25.56 -3.47
CA ARG A 164 0.90 -26.61 -4.10
C ARG A 164 0.44 -26.94 -5.52
N ARG A 165 -0.83 -26.71 -5.82
CA ARG A 165 -1.43 -26.99 -7.14
C ARG A 165 -1.68 -25.73 -7.97
N GLU A 166 -1.65 -24.56 -7.36
CA GLU A 166 -1.84 -23.29 -8.07
C GLU A 166 -0.54 -22.84 -8.76
N SER A 167 -0.47 -23.05 -10.07
CA SER A 167 0.67 -22.66 -10.92
C SER A 167 1.04 -21.17 -10.86
N ARG A 168 0.09 -20.32 -10.44
CA ARG A 168 0.26 -18.87 -10.31
C ARG A 168 0.86 -18.44 -8.97
N VAL A 169 1.06 -19.35 -8.01
CA VAL A 169 1.68 -18.98 -6.74
C VAL A 169 3.19 -18.80 -6.91
N CYS A 170 3.73 -17.78 -6.27
CA CYS A 170 5.17 -17.58 -6.17
C CYS A 170 5.81 -18.72 -5.35
N ARG A 171 6.64 -19.56 -6.01
CA ARG A 171 7.34 -20.65 -5.32
C ARG A 171 8.23 -20.15 -4.19
N GLN A 172 8.91 -19.02 -4.38
CA GLN A 172 9.77 -18.46 -3.35
C GLN A 172 9.00 -18.08 -2.09
N LEU A 173 7.76 -17.58 -2.22
CA LEU A 173 6.89 -17.31 -1.07
C LEU A 173 6.55 -18.63 -0.36
N MET A 174 6.16 -19.66 -1.11
CA MET A 174 5.80 -20.97 -0.54
C MET A 174 6.97 -21.66 0.16
N GLU A 175 8.14 -21.73 -0.48
CA GLU A 175 9.33 -22.41 0.07
C GLU A 175 9.79 -21.76 1.36
N ARG A 176 9.67 -20.43 1.45
CA ARG A 176 10.07 -19.63 2.61
C ARG A 176 9.06 -19.69 3.74
N THR A 177 7.76 -19.64 3.44
CA THR A 177 6.71 -19.54 4.47
C THR A 177 6.08 -20.88 4.83
N GLY A 178 6.24 -21.90 3.98
CA GLY A 178 5.51 -23.16 4.09
C GLY A 178 4.00 -23.02 3.88
N THR A 179 3.51 -21.89 3.34
CA THR A 179 2.07 -21.66 3.19
C THR A 179 1.43 -22.66 2.22
N THR A 180 0.26 -23.17 2.60
CA THR A 180 -0.54 -24.10 1.78
C THR A 180 -1.87 -23.49 1.33
N GLU A 181 -2.40 -22.57 2.13
CA GLU A 181 -3.63 -21.81 1.86
C GLU A 181 -3.43 -20.41 2.41
N TYR A 182 -3.76 -19.37 1.65
CA TYR A 182 -3.60 -17.99 2.09
C TYR A 182 -4.56 -17.03 1.40
N VAL A 183 -4.84 -15.93 2.07
CA VAL A 183 -5.47 -14.73 1.48
C VAL A 183 -4.42 -13.66 1.27
N VAL A 184 -4.61 -12.85 0.24
CA VAL A 184 -3.75 -11.70 -0.05
C VAL A 184 -4.58 -10.51 -0.48
N ALA A 185 -4.28 -9.32 0.06
CA ALA A 185 -4.94 -8.07 -0.29
C ALA A 185 -3.92 -6.96 -0.59
N PRO A 186 -4.21 -6.08 -1.56
CA PRO A 186 -3.37 -4.93 -1.84
C PRO A 186 -3.72 -3.77 -0.92
N VAL A 187 -2.69 -3.13 -0.36
CA VAL A 187 -2.80 -1.81 0.27
C VAL A 187 -2.60 -0.76 -0.81
N VAL A 188 -3.64 0.03 -1.05
CA VAL A 188 -3.65 1.06 -2.10
C VAL A 188 -3.53 2.44 -1.45
N ALA A 189 -2.60 3.25 -1.94
CA ALA A 189 -2.46 4.67 -1.58
C ALA A 189 -2.12 5.48 -2.84
N ASP A 190 -2.68 6.67 -2.98
CA ASP A 190 -2.51 7.56 -4.14
C ASP A 190 -2.74 6.82 -5.47
N ALA A 191 -3.80 6.01 -5.52
CA ALA A 191 -4.15 5.14 -6.65
C ALA A 191 -3.05 4.15 -7.07
N SER A 192 -2.08 3.85 -6.21
CA SER A 192 -0.99 2.90 -6.45
C SER A 192 -0.98 1.82 -5.37
N VAL A 193 -0.60 0.59 -5.72
CA VAL A 193 -0.41 -0.45 -4.71
C VAL A 193 0.96 -0.26 -4.09
N ILE A 194 0.99 0.00 -2.78
CA ILE A 194 2.23 0.27 -2.03
C ILE A 194 2.71 -0.94 -1.22
N ALA A 195 1.78 -1.84 -0.89
CA ALA A 195 2.08 -3.07 -0.18
C ALA A 195 1.07 -4.17 -0.52
N LEU A 196 1.45 -5.40 -0.24
CA LEU A 196 0.57 -6.56 -0.19
C LEU A 196 0.58 -7.08 1.25
N ILE A 197 -0.59 -7.43 1.76
CA ILE A 197 -0.72 -8.14 3.03
C ILE A 197 -1.19 -9.55 2.70
N HIS A 198 -0.40 -10.55 3.06
CA HIS A 198 -0.80 -11.96 3.02
C HIS A 198 -1.15 -12.42 4.43
N ALA A 199 -2.12 -13.32 4.55
CA ALA A 199 -2.48 -13.88 5.85
C ALA A 199 -2.95 -15.34 5.74
N ASP A 200 -2.59 -16.15 6.73
CA ASP A 200 -2.96 -17.58 6.81
C ASP A 200 -3.08 -18.11 8.25
N ARG A 201 -3.40 -19.41 8.37
CA ARG A 201 -3.65 -20.14 9.63
C ARG A 201 -2.94 -21.51 9.62
N PRO A 202 -1.60 -21.55 9.68
CA PRO A 202 -0.86 -22.80 9.57
C PRO A 202 -1.07 -23.82 10.71
N ALA A 203 -1.52 -23.39 11.90
CA ALA A 203 -1.61 -24.23 13.10
C ALA A 203 -3.04 -24.72 13.42
N ASP A 204 -4.08 -23.87 13.28
CA ASP A 204 -5.47 -24.23 13.60
C ASP A 204 -6.12 -25.20 12.59
N GLY A 205 -5.58 -25.32 11.37
CA GLY A 205 -6.11 -26.21 10.32
C GLY A 205 -7.50 -25.81 9.79
N ARG A 206 -8.06 -24.69 10.27
CA ARG A 206 -9.31 -24.10 9.78
C ARG A 206 -9.10 -23.46 8.41
N ALA A 207 -9.83 -23.97 7.42
CA ALA A 207 -9.77 -23.46 6.06
C ALA A 207 -10.15 -21.97 5.97
N LEU A 208 -9.47 -21.25 5.08
CA LEU A 208 -9.78 -19.87 4.74
C LEU A 208 -11.00 -19.79 3.83
N SER A 209 -11.83 -18.79 4.08
CA SER A 209 -13.09 -18.54 3.37
C SER A 209 -13.07 -17.23 2.58
N ALA A 210 -14.07 -17.04 1.73
CA ALA A 210 -14.28 -15.76 1.06
C ALA A 210 -14.48 -14.60 2.05
N ILE A 211 -15.04 -14.89 3.23
CA ILE A 211 -15.23 -13.90 4.30
C ILE A 211 -13.88 -13.44 4.85
N ASP A 212 -12.94 -14.36 5.05
CA ASP A 212 -11.59 -14.03 5.51
C ASP A 212 -10.87 -13.12 4.50
N ARG A 213 -11.04 -13.40 3.20
CA ARG A 213 -10.53 -12.55 2.11
C ARG A 213 -11.15 -11.14 2.17
N ASP A 214 -12.45 -11.04 2.42
CA ASP A 214 -13.17 -9.77 2.44
C ASP A 214 -12.86 -8.96 3.72
N LEU A 215 -12.65 -9.62 4.86
CA LEU A 215 -12.14 -9.01 6.10
C LEU A 215 -10.72 -8.48 5.92
N LEU A 216 -9.83 -9.27 5.31
CA LEU A 216 -8.47 -8.83 4.98
C LEU A 216 -8.51 -7.62 4.03
N ARG A 217 -9.41 -7.62 3.05
CA ARG A 217 -9.60 -6.49 2.15
C ARG A 217 -10.03 -5.23 2.88
N MET A 218 -11.03 -5.33 3.76
CA MET A 218 -11.49 -4.20 4.59
C MET A 218 -10.35 -3.61 5.41
N PHE A 219 -9.53 -4.47 6.02
CA PHE A 219 -8.35 -4.05 6.73
C PHE A 219 -7.34 -3.34 5.82
N ALA A 220 -6.98 -3.93 4.68
CA ALA A 220 -6.00 -3.36 3.75
C ALA A 220 -6.45 -2.00 3.18
N ASP A 221 -7.75 -1.84 2.88
CA ASP A 221 -8.33 -0.55 2.46
C ASP A 221 -8.25 0.50 3.57
N GLY A 222 -8.56 0.11 4.81
CA GLY A 222 -8.41 0.97 5.98
C GLY A 222 -6.98 1.43 6.21
N VAL A 223 -6.00 0.53 6.07
CA VAL A 223 -4.57 0.85 6.17
C VAL A 223 -4.15 1.86 5.10
N GLY A 224 -4.61 1.69 3.85
CA GLY A 224 -4.34 2.63 2.76
C GLY A 224 -4.84 4.05 3.05
N LEU A 225 -6.07 4.16 3.57
CA LEU A 225 -6.64 5.45 3.97
C LEU A 225 -5.87 6.10 5.14
N ILE A 226 -5.48 5.29 6.15
CA ILE A 226 -4.70 5.79 7.29
C ILE A 226 -3.32 6.27 6.82
N TYR A 227 -2.67 5.55 5.90
CA TYR A 227 -1.38 5.90 5.31
C TYR A 227 -1.43 7.26 4.61
N GLU A 228 -2.44 7.48 3.74
CA GLU A 228 -2.63 8.75 3.05
C GLU A 228 -2.84 9.90 4.03
N ARG A 229 -3.68 9.69 5.05
CA ARG A 229 -3.94 10.69 6.10
C ARG A 229 -2.67 11.04 6.88
N ALA A 230 -1.88 10.04 7.27
CA ALA A 230 -0.61 10.24 7.95
C ALA A 230 0.34 11.09 7.08
N GLY A 231 0.40 10.82 5.76
CA GLY A 231 1.25 11.56 4.84
C GLY A 231 0.84 13.02 4.68
N ILE A 232 -0.47 13.31 4.70
CA ILE A 232 -0.98 14.69 4.70
C ILE A 232 -0.59 15.42 5.98
N ALA A 233 -0.82 14.79 7.14
CA ALA A 233 -0.50 15.38 8.44
C ALA A 233 1.01 15.66 8.58
N GLU A 234 1.85 14.71 8.15
CA GLU A 234 3.30 14.84 8.19
C GLU A 234 3.81 15.98 7.30
N ARG A 235 3.26 16.12 6.08
CA ARG A 235 3.58 17.25 5.18
C ARG A 235 3.14 18.59 5.76
N ALA A 236 1.94 18.66 6.34
CA ALA A 236 1.44 19.88 6.99
C ALA A 236 2.33 20.29 8.18
N ALA A 237 2.73 19.33 9.02
CA ALA A 237 3.63 19.56 10.14
C ALA A 237 5.01 20.09 9.68
N ARG A 238 5.60 19.47 8.65
CA ARG A 238 6.87 19.94 8.06
C ARG A 238 6.77 21.35 7.49
N GLN A 239 5.66 21.67 6.83
CA GLN A 239 5.43 23.01 6.28
C GLN A 239 5.29 24.06 7.40
N ALA A 240 4.51 23.76 8.45
CA ALA A 240 4.38 24.65 9.60
C ALA A 240 5.73 24.93 10.27
N GLN A 241 6.56 23.90 10.46
CA GLN A 241 7.91 24.05 11.01
C GLN A 241 8.81 24.91 10.12
N THR A 242 8.74 24.73 8.80
CA THR A 242 9.50 25.54 7.83
C THR A 242 9.10 27.01 7.91
N ILE A 243 7.80 27.30 7.99
CA ILE A 243 7.29 28.67 8.14
C ILE A 243 7.77 29.29 9.45
N ALA A 244 7.65 28.56 10.57
CA ALA A 244 8.11 29.04 11.88
C ALA A 244 9.60 29.39 11.86
N GLN A 245 10.45 28.51 11.31
CA GLN A 245 11.88 28.76 11.19
C GLN A 245 12.22 30.00 10.33
N ALA A 246 11.49 30.20 9.23
CA ALA A 246 11.67 31.36 8.37
C ALA A 246 11.26 32.66 9.07
N CYS A 247 10.13 32.66 9.79
CA CYS A 247 9.69 33.79 10.60
C CYS A 247 10.70 34.12 11.70
N ASP A 248 11.19 33.12 12.44
CA ASP A 248 12.20 33.31 13.48
C ASP A 248 13.51 33.89 12.92
N ALA A 249 13.93 33.43 11.75
CA ALA A 249 15.11 33.96 11.07
C ALA A 249 14.91 35.43 10.65
N ALA A 250 13.73 35.78 10.13
CA ALA A 250 13.39 37.16 9.77
C ALA A 250 13.36 38.08 10.99
N VAL A 251 12.75 37.66 12.10
CA VAL A 251 12.73 38.41 13.37
C VAL A 251 14.14 38.66 13.88
N ARG A 252 15.01 37.62 13.88
CA ARG A 252 16.42 37.80 14.27
C ARG A 252 17.16 38.77 13.36
N SER A 253 16.89 38.77 12.05
CA SER A 253 17.51 39.72 11.12
C SER A 253 17.08 41.17 11.36
N LEU A 254 15.83 41.40 11.78
CA LEU A 254 15.33 42.73 12.15
C LEU A 254 15.90 43.20 13.49
N GLY A 255 16.10 42.30 14.45
CA GLY A 255 16.70 42.60 15.76
C GLY A 255 18.21 42.88 15.71
N ALA A 256 18.88 42.56 14.60
CA ALA A 256 20.31 42.81 14.40
C ALA A 256 20.62 44.20 13.82
N VAL A 257 19.61 45.06 13.61
CA VAL A 257 19.85 46.48 13.30
C VAL A 257 20.35 47.16 14.59
N PRO A 258 21.60 47.65 14.65
CA PRO A 258 22.08 48.33 15.85
C PRO A 258 21.17 49.54 16.12
N ALA A 259 20.69 49.65 17.36
CA ALA A 259 19.87 50.76 17.80
C ALA A 259 20.60 52.08 17.51
N THR A 260 20.04 52.88 16.60
CA THR A 260 20.46 54.23 16.20
C THR A 260 21.93 54.39 15.80
N PRO A 261 22.27 54.66 14.53
CA PRO A 261 23.46 55.47 14.30
C PRO A 261 23.16 56.82 14.93
N ALA A 262 23.85 57.17 16.01
CA ALA A 262 23.82 58.53 16.53
C ALA A 262 24.27 59.46 15.39
N LEU A 263 23.32 60.13 14.75
CA LEU A 263 23.63 61.24 13.85
C LEU A 263 24.26 62.34 14.70
N ARG A 264 25.58 62.30 14.83
CA ARG A 264 26.35 63.41 15.39
C ARG A 264 26.34 64.54 14.38
N PHE A 265 25.48 65.53 14.60
CA PHE A 265 25.68 66.87 14.04
C PHE A 265 26.83 67.54 14.82
N GLY A 266 28.05 67.16 14.48
CA GLY A 266 29.26 67.84 14.93
C GLY A 266 29.60 68.91 13.92
N ALA A 267 29.40 70.17 14.28
CA ALA A 267 29.95 71.30 13.55
C ALA A 267 31.48 71.26 13.66
N THR A 268 32.15 70.66 12.68
CA THR A 268 33.59 70.81 12.49
C THR A 268 33.89 70.99 11.01
N ALA A 269 34.75 71.97 10.75
CA ALA A 269 35.03 72.61 9.49
C ALA A 269 35.16 71.68 8.29
N VAL A 270 34.57 72.16 7.19
CA VAL A 270 34.77 71.68 5.82
C VAL A 270 36.27 71.71 5.49
N GLN A 271 36.84 70.54 5.25
CA GLN A 271 38.06 70.37 4.46
C GLN A 271 37.63 69.84 3.09
N PRO A 272 37.99 70.50 1.97
CA PRO A 272 37.58 70.06 0.64
C PRO A 272 38.40 68.83 0.22
N VAL A 273 37.73 67.69 0.04
CA VAL A 273 38.29 66.50 -0.59
C VAL A 273 38.04 66.59 -2.10
N PRO A 274 39.01 66.27 -2.98
CA PRO A 274 38.86 66.44 -4.42
C PRO A 274 37.75 65.56 -4.98
N ALA A 275 37.04 66.10 -5.97
CA ALA A 275 36.02 65.40 -6.73
C ALA A 275 36.60 64.15 -7.42
N ALA A 276 36.42 62.99 -6.79
CA ALA A 276 36.46 61.71 -7.47
C ALA A 276 35.03 61.41 -7.93
N THR A 277 34.81 61.49 -9.24
CA THR A 277 33.66 60.96 -9.96
C THR A 277 33.41 59.53 -9.50
N ARG A 278 32.45 59.37 -8.60
CA ARG A 278 31.92 58.07 -8.23
C ARG A 278 30.89 57.72 -9.31
N GLU A 279 31.37 57.12 -10.38
CA GLU A 279 30.52 56.33 -11.27
C GLU A 279 29.66 55.42 -10.40
N LEU A 280 28.36 55.47 -10.63
CA LEU A 280 27.39 54.50 -10.17
C LEU A 280 27.78 53.14 -10.77
N ALA A 281 28.72 52.46 -10.13
CA ALA A 281 29.04 51.08 -10.43
C ALA A 281 27.80 50.25 -10.12
N GLU A 282 27.12 49.83 -11.19
CA GLU A 282 26.10 48.79 -11.15
C GLU A 282 26.59 47.62 -10.27
N PRO A 283 25.73 47.05 -9.41
CA PRO A 283 26.09 45.83 -8.70
C PRO A 283 26.52 44.77 -9.73
N PRO A 284 27.56 43.96 -9.44
CA PRO A 284 28.04 42.94 -10.35
C PRO A 284 26.86 42.10 -10.82
N ARG A 285 26.68 42.02 -12.14
CA ARG A 285 25.62 41.23 -12.79
C ARG A 285 25.82 39.76 -12.38
N GLU A 286 25.07 39.34 -11.34
CA GLU A 286 24.97 37.92 -10.99
C GLU A 286 24.51 37.20 -12.25
N HIS A 287 25.38 36.32 -12.75
CA HIS A 287 25.07 35.50 -13.90
C HIS A 287 23.82 34.70 -13.53
N SER A 288 22.74 34.88 -14.29
CA SER A 288 21.43 34.23 -14.12
C SER A 288 21.61 32.80 -13.63
N ARG A 289 20.93 32.38 -12.56
CA ARG A 289 21.17 31.04 -11.98
C ARG A 289 20.81 29.94 -12.98
N LEU A 290 19.96 30.26 -13.96
CA LEU A 290 19.64 29.43 -15.13
C LEU A 290 20.81 29.24 -16.11
N SER A 291 21.82 30.12 -16.12
CA SER A 291 23.04 29.97 -16.94
C SER A 291 23.88 28.76 -16.53
N ARG A 292 23.75 28.27 -15.30
CA ARG A 292 24.44 27.08 -14.77
C ARG A 292 23.82 25.76 -15.23
N LEU A 293 22.63 25.81 -15.83
CA LEU A 293 21.96 24.63 -16.35
C LEU A 293 22.47 24.31 -17.76
N THR A 294 22.53 23.02 -18.09
CA THR A 294 22.70 22.57 -19.47
C THR A 294 21.44 22.83 -20.29
N SER A 295 21.55 22.79 -21.62
CA SER A 295 20.39 22.98 -22.51
C SER A 295 19.27 21.98 -22.21
N ARG A 296 19.63 20.72 -21.92
CA ARG A 296 18.67 19.67 -21.58
C ARG A 296 18.00 19.90 -20.23
N GLU A 297 18.75 20.38 -19.24
CA GLU A 297 18.21 20.72 -17.92
C GLU A 297 17.27 21.94 -17.97
N ARG A 298 17.55 22.92 -18.84
CA ARG A 298 16.64 24.05 -19.07
C ARG A 298 15.32 23.60 -19.70
N GLU A 299 15.37 22.72 -20.68
CA GLU A 299 14.19 22.15 -21.32
C GLU A 299 13.32 21.36 -20.34
N VAL A 300 13.95 20.51 -19.51
CA VAL A 300 13.27 19.79 -18.43
C VAL A 300 12.65 20.78 -17.44
N LEU A 301 13.36 21.85 -17.05
CA LEU A 301 12.84 22.86 -16.12
C LEU A 301 11.66 23.66 -16.71
N ALA A 302 11.68 23.98 -18.00
CA ALA A 302 10.58 24.66 -18.68
C ALA A 302 9.30 23.79 -18.69
N LEU A 303 9.45 22.50 -19.00
CA LEU A 303 8.34 21.53 -18.96
C LEU A 303 7.85 21.26 -17.52
N LEU A 304 8.74 21.28 -16.53
CA LEU A 304 8.37 21.22 -15.12
C LEU A 304 7.52 22.44 -14.71
N ALA A 305 7.88 23.63 -15.19
CA ALA A 305 7.16 24.87 -14.94
C ALA A 305 5.78 24.91 -15.61
N SER A 306 5.56 24.13 -16.68
CA SER A 306 4.23 23.95 -17.28
C SER A 306 3.34 22.93 -16.54
N GLY A 307 3.79 22.40 -15.40
CA GLY A 307 3.03 21.44 -14.59
C GLY A 307 3.17 19.97 -15.00
N ALA A 308 4.08 19.61 -15.91
CA ALA A 308 4.21 18.23 -16.39
C ALA A 308 4.71 17.27 -15.28
N THR A 309 4.12 16.07 -15.18
CA THR A 309 4.60 15.00 -14.30
C THR A 309 5.88 14.36 -14.86
N ASN A 310 6.60 13.57 -14.04
CA ASN A 310 7.82 12.89 -14.51
C ASN A 310 7.53 11.88 -15.64
N SER A 311 6.37 11.23 -15.62
CA SER A 311 5.91 10.35 -16.69
C SER A 311 5.62 11.14 -17.98
N GLN A 312 4.91 12.27 -17.89
CA GLN A 312 4.66 13.14 -19.04
C GLN A 312 5.95 13.74 -19.63
N LEU A 313 6.93 14.05 -18.76
CA LEU A 313 8.27 14.47 -19.17
C LEU A 313 8.99 13.34 -19.91
N ALA A 314 8.97 12.12 -19.36
CA ALA A 314 9.60 10.94 -19.96
C ALA A 314 9.07 10.69 -21.38
N ASP A 315 7.76 10.78 -21.57
CA ASP A 315 7.10 10.60 -22.86
C ASP A 315 7.51 11.69 -23.86
N ARG A 316 7.41 12.97 -23.46
CA ARG A 316 7.78 14.12 -24.31
C ARG A 316 9.25 14.15 -24.69
N LEU A 317 10.10 13.65 -23.80
CA LEU A 317 11.54 13.66 -23.96
C LEU A 317 12.10 12.35 -24.52
N THR A 318 11.24 11.34 -24.73
CA THR A 318 11.59 9.98 -25.19
C THR A 318 12.73 9.36 -24.37
N VAL A 319 12.62 9.44 -23.04
CA VAL A 319 13.59 8.88 -22.09
C VAL A 319 12.88 8.14 -20.97
N ALA A 320 13.60 7.32 -20.21
CA ALA A 320 13.04 6.66 -19.03
C ALA A 320 12.71 7.67 -17.90
N GLU A 321 11.69 7.39 -17.10
CA GLU A 321 11.29 8.24 -15.96
C GLU A 321 12.41 8.37 -14.91
N SER A 322 13.25 7.34 -14.75
CA SER A 322 14.45 7.36 -13.90
C SER A 322 15.47 8.41 -14.35
N THR A 323 15.61 8.60 -15.67
CA THR A 323 16.46 9.63 -16.27
C THR A 323 15.91 11.02 -15.98
N VAL A 324 14.58 11.21 -16.07
CA VAL A 324 13.93 12.47 -15.69
C VAL A 324 14.18 12.79 -14.22
N LYS A 325 13.98 11.83 -13.30
CA LYS A 325 14.27 12.01 -11.86
C LYS A 325 15.71 12.44 -11.62
N SER A 326 16.65 11.86 -12.35
CA SER A 326 18.06 12.23 -12.30
C SER A 326 18.29 13.67 -12.78
N HIS A 327 17.69 14.08 -13.90
CA HIS A 327 17.75 15.47 -14.37
C HIS A 327 17.14 16.45 -13.36
N VAL A 328 15.99 16.13 -12.76
CA VAL A 328 15.36 16.98 -11.72
C VAL A 328 16.28 17.14 -10.52
N LYS A 329 16.90 16.06 -10.03
CA LYS A 329 17.86 16.12 -8.92
C LYS A 329 19.04 17.05 -9.23
N HIS A 330 19.63 16.94 -10.43
CA HIS A 330 20.72 17.81 -10.85
C HIS A 330 20.29 19.28 -10.98
N ILE A 331 19.08 19.54 -11.49
CA ILE A 331 18.51 20.90 -11.58
C ILE A 331 18.35 21.50 -10.18
N LEU A 332 17.75 20.77 -9.24
CA LEU A 332 17.58 21.23 -7.86
C LEU A 332 18.92 21.59 -7.22
N HIS A 333 19.92 20.71 -7.38
CA HIS A 333 21.27 20.94 -6.88
C HIS A 333 21.93 22.18 -7.51
N LYS A 334 21.88 22.33 -8.84
CA LYS A 334 22.50 23.46 -9.57
C LYS A 334 21.82 24.80 -9.26
N LEU A 335 20.53 24.79 -8.97
CA LEU A 335 19.77 25.99 -8.60
C LEU A 335 19.80 26.29 -7.09
N GLY A 336 20.32 25.38 -6.26
CA GLY A 336 20.23 25.48 -4.80
C GLY A 336 18.78 25.43 -4.29
N ALA A 337 17.88 24.78 -5.05
CA ALA A 337 16.46 24.71 -4.74
C ALA A 337 16.18 23.47 -3.88
N GLY A 338 15.58 23.69 -2.70
CA GLY A 338 15.25 22.59 -1.77
C GLY A 338 14.10 21.69 -2.23
N ASN A 339 13.27 22.15 -3.18
CA ASN A 339 12.18 21.36 -3.74
C ASN A 339 11.79 21.84 -5.15
N ARG A 340 10.94 21.04 -5.80
CA ARG A 340 10.41 21.31 -7.15
C ARG A 340 9.74 22.69 -7.27
N ALA A 341 8.96 23.10 -6.27
CA ALA A 341 8.27 24.39 -6.29
C ALA A 341 9.26 25.57 -6.26
N ALA A 342 10.32 25.47 -5.46
CA ALA A 342 11.38 26.47 -5.40
C ALA A 342 12.14 26.62 -6.73
N ALA A 343 12.40 25.50 -7.43
CA ALA A 343 13.04 25.54 -8.75
C ALA A 343 12.13 26.17 -9.82
N ILE A 344 10.83 25.87 -9.80
CA ILE A 344 9.85 26.49 -10.69
C ILE A 344 9.73 28.00 -10.42
N ALA A 345 9.73 28.41 -9.14
CA ALA A 345 9.70 29.81 -8.76
C ALA A 345 10.93 30.59 -9.27
N CYS A 346 12.13 29.99 -9.18
CA CYS A 346 13.35 30.57 -9.74
C CYS A 346 13.23 30.78 -11.26
N TYR A 347 12.74 29.76 -11.99
CA TYR A 347 12.54 29.84 -13.44
C TYR A 347 11.56 30.96 -13.84
N LEU A 348 10.39 31.02 -13.21
CA LEU A 348 9.37 32.03 -13.50
C LEU A 348 9.80 33.46 -13.14
N GLY A 349 10.61 33.61 -12.08
CA GLY A 349 11.17 34.90 -11.67
C GLY A 349 12.12 35.47 -12.73
N GLU A 350 13.01 34.63 -13.27
CA GLU A 350 13.96 35.03 -14.30
C GLU A 350 13.29 35.25 -15.67
N SER A 351 12.33 34.40 -16.09
CA SER A 351 11.58 34.62 -17.35
C SER A 351 10.79 35.92 -17.35
N LYS A 352 10.23 36.35 -16.20
CA LYS A 352 9.56 37.66 -16.08
C LYS A 352 10.54 38.83 -16.16
N ALA A 353 11.77 38.67 -15.65
CA ALA A 353 12.81 39.70 -15.72
C ALA A 353 13.32 39.88 -17.16
N GLU A 354 13.40 38.79 -17.93
CA GLU A 354 13.81 38.80 -19.34
C GLU A 354 12.74 39.42 -20.26
N ASN A 355 11.47 39.11 -20.01
CA ASN A 355 10.33 39.67 -20.76
C ASN A 355 10.11 41.18 -20.49
N ARG A 356 10.59 41.70 -19.34
CA ARG A 356 10.60 43.14 -19.02
C ARG A 356 11.76 43.90 -19.67
N ARG A 357 12.84 43.22 -20.06
CA ARG A 357 13.99 43.84 -20.76
C ARG A 357 13.79 43.92 -22.28
N SER A 358 12.84 43.17 -22.82
CA SER A 358 12.54 43.08 -24.26
C SER A 358 11.37 43.97 -24.70
N ARG A 359 10.92 44.90 -23.83
CA ARG A 359 9.89 45.92 -24.08
C ARG A 359 10.46 47.29 -23.79
#